data_AF-A0A915CVB5-F1
#
_entry.id   AF-A0A915CVB5-F1
#
_cell.length_a   1.000
_cell.length_b   1.000
_cell.length_c   1.000
_cell.angle_alpha   90.00
_cell.angle_beta   90.00
_cell.angle_gamma   90.00
#
_symmetry.space_group_name_H-M   'P 1'
#
loop_
_entity.id
_entity.type
_entity.pdbx_description
1 polymer ?
#
loop_
_entity_poly.entity_id
_entity_poly.type
_entity_poly.pdbx_seq_one_letter_code
_entity_poly.pdbx_strand_id
1 'polypeptide(L)'
;MIGAVYCSYPVFNFLAGVAVTAIWVAETAAEIILSLNRCLIILSRELEAKLFDGWLTYIWLSIHFSWSFNPYAGYIEDVNKRYISIIHTFHNLCIAVAIPAIYFIFFVILLIKEKATVRQDERKISRLQKMMFVQILVISSLNLVAGSVYVYMSYFVVNDLLIYFAQFCWFHIHGFPPVIYLVLNQTIRDDCKQMILTIISREQTFTIKKASALSTGAKISVK
;
A
#
# COMPACT_ATOMS: atom_id res chain seq x y z
N MET A 1 -23.86 -12.77 -13.24
CA MET A 1 -24.38 -11.42 -12.89
C MET A 1 -24.63 -10.64 -14.18
N ILE A 2 -25.71 -9.85 -14.28
CA ILE A 2 -25.77 -8.81 -15.32
C ILE A 2 -24.77 -7.73 -14.88
N GLY A 3 -23.55 -7.79 -15.39
CA GLY A 3 -22.53 -6.76 -15.12
C GLY A 3 -23.01 -5.41 -15.66
N ALA A 4 -22.68 -4.33 -14.95
CA ALA A 4 -22.97 -3.00 -15.45
C ALA A 4 -22.18 -2.78 -16.75
N VAL A 5 -22.89 -2.62 -17.86
CA VAL A 5 -22.29 -2.28 -19.15
C VAL A 5 -22.04 -0.78 -19.17
N TYR A 6 -21.00 -0.33 -19.87
CA TYR A 6 -20.70 1.11 -19.99
C TYR A 6 -21.95 1.93 -20.38
N CYS A 7 -22.78 1.39 -21.28
CA CYS A 7 -24.00 2.03 -21.77
C CYS A 7 -25.11 2.21 -20.72
N SER A 8 -25.10 1.48 -19.61
CA SER A 8 -26.13 1.59 -18.55
C SER A 8 -25.89 2.80 -17.64
N TYR A 9 -24.62 3.07 -17.30
CA TYR A 9 -24.23 4.16 -16.40
C TYR A 9 -22.87 4.75 -16.83
N PRO A 10 -22.78 5.46 -17.97
CA PRO A 10 -21.51 5.84 -18.58
C PRO A 10 -20.68 6.76 -17.69
N VAL A 11 -21.31 7.77 -17.08
CA VAL A 11 -20.61 8.73 -16.18
C VAL A 11 -20.10 8.03 -14.92
N PHE A 12 -20.91 7.18 -14.30
CA PHE A 12 -20.51 6.47 -13.08
C PHE A 12 -19.37 5.49 -13.35
N ASN A 13 -19.50 4.64 -14.37
CA ASN A 13 -18.47 3.67 -14.74
C ASN A 13 -17.15 4.37 -15.14
N PHE A 14 -17.25 5.52 -15.82
CA PHE A 14 -16.09 6.34 -16.14
C PHE A 14 -15.40 6.89 -14.88
N LEU A 15 -16.14 7.59 -14.00
CA LEU A 15 -15.58 8.15 -12.77
C LEU A 15 -14.98 7.08 -11.86
N ALA A 16 -15.64 5.93 -11.75
CA ALA A 16 -15.15 4.78 -11.00
C ALA A 16 -13.84 4.25 -11.59
N GLY A 17 -13.75 4.09 -12.92
CA GLY A 17 -12.53 3.63 -13.59
C GLY A 17 -11.34 4.58 -13.40
N VAL A 18 -11.59 5.89 -13.49
CA VAL A 18 -10.56 6.93 -13.22
C VAL A 18 -10.08 6.87 -11.78
N ALA A 19 -11.00 6.80 -10.82
CA ALA A 19 -10.65 6.73 -9.41
C ALA A 19 -9.85 5.47 -9.07
N VAL A 20 -10.27 4.30 -9.56
CA VAL A 20 -9.57 3.02 -9.35
C VAL A 20 -8.16 3.06 -9.92
N THR A 21 -8.00 3.57 -11.15
CA THR A 21 -6.68 3.67 -11.80
C THR A 21 -5.77 4.64 -11.03
N ALA A 22 -6.29 5.77 -10.57
CA ALA A 22 -5.51 6.74 -9.79
C ALA A 22 -5.07 6.18 -8.43
N ILE A 23 -5.97 5.47 -7.74
CA ILE A 23 -5.64 4.82 -6.47
C ILE A 23 -4.55 3.76 -6.68
N TRP A 24 -4.65 2.96 -7.75
CA TRP A 24 -3.65 1.93 -8.06
C TRP A 24 -2.26 2.51 -8.34
N VAL A 25 -2.18 3.58 -9.14
CA VAL A 25 -0.90 4.25 -9.42
C VAL A 25 -0.34 4.91 -8.16
N ALA A 26 -1.18 5.55 -7.34
CA ALA A 26 -0.75 6.16 -6.09
C ALA A 26 -0.22 5.12 -5.08
N GLU A 27 -0.88 3.97 -4.98
CA GLU A 27 -0.46 2.86 -4.13
C GLU A 27 0.91 2.31 -4.56
N THR A 28 1.06 1.95 -5.84
CA THR A 28 2.33 1.42 -6.35
C THR A 28 3.49 2.41 -6.18
N ALA A 29 3.22 3.71 -6.31
CA ALA A 29 4.22 4.74 -6.04
C ALA A 29 4.56 4.88 -4.54
N ALA A 30 3.57 4.80 -3.66
CA ALA A 30 3.80 4.81 -2.22
C ALA A 30 4.68 3.64 -1.76
N GLU A 31 4.52 2.45 -2.36
CA GLU A 31 5.39 1.29 -2.10
C GLU A 31 6.83 1.53 -2.53
N ILE A 32 7.05 2.16 -3.70
CA ILE A 32 8.38 2.55 -4.16
C ILE A 32 9.00 3.56 -3.20
N ILE A 33 8.28 4.61 -2.84
CA ILE A 33 8.77 5.66 -1.93
C ILE A 33 9.15 5.06 -0.57
N LEU A 34 8.29 4.21 -0.01
CA LEU A 34 8.56 3.52 1.24
C LEU A 34 9.81 2.64 1.12
N SER A 35 9.99 1.96 -0.02
CA SER A 35 11.20 1.17 -0.28
C SER A 35 12.46 2.00 -0.30
N LEU A 36 12.46 3.11 -1.04
CA LEU A 36 13.60 4.00 -1.17
C LEU A 36 13.96 4.61 0.18
N ASN A 37 12.95 5.01 0.97
CA ASN A 37 13.17 5.51 2.32
C ASN A 37 13.92 4.47 3.18
N ARG A 38 13.41 3.24 3.24
CA ARG A 38 14.04 2.13 4.00
C ARG A 38 15.47 1.83 3.55
N CYS A 39 15.71 1.92 2.25
CA CYS A 39 17.00 1.75 1.62
C CYS A 39 18.00 2.85 1.99
N LEU A 40 17.56 4.12 1.96
CA LEU A 40 18.41 5.27 2.27
C LEU A 40 18.84 5.30 3.74
N ILE A 41 17.97 4.92 4.68
CA ILE A 41 18.33 4.82 6.11
C ILE A 41 19.61 3.99 6.34
N ILE A 42 19.88 3.00 5.50
CA ILE A 42 21.00 2.06 5.62
C ILE A 42 22.25 2.53 4.86
N LEU A 43 22.05 3.14 3.69
CA LEU A 43 23.11 3.67 2.82
C LEU A 43 23.66 4.99 3.36
N SER A 44 22.78 5.94 3.66
CA SER A 44 23.12 7.25 4.20
C SER A 44 21.91 7.88 4.88
N ARG A 45 21.97 7.99 6.20
CA ARG A 45 20.95 8.71 7.00
C ARG A 45 20.86 10.19 6.62
N GLU A 46 21.96 10.80 6.17
CA GLU A 46 21.95 12.20 5.74
C GLU A 46 21.16 12.39 4.45
N LEU A 47 21.24 11.44 3.51
CA LEU A 47 20.49 11.50 2.27
C LEU A 47 19.00 11.22 2.51
N GLU A 48 18.68 10.28 3.39
CA GLU A 48 17.30 10.03 3.81
C GLU A 48 16.65 11.28 4.41
N ALA A 49 17.31 11.91 5.39
CA ALA A 49 16.81 13.14 5.99
C ALA A 49 16.61 14.26 4.95
N LYS A 50 17.51 14.39 3.96
CA LYS A 50 17.32 15.39 2.89
C LYS A 50 16.14 15.10 1.98
N LEU A 51 15.82 13.83 1.73
CA LEU A 51 14.82 13.44 0.74
C LEU A 51 13.42 13.23 1.33
N PHE A 52 13.34 12.77 2.58
CA PHE A 52 12.10 12.27 3.19
C PHE A 52 11.71 12.97 4.50
N ASP A 53 12.48 13.95 4.98
CA ASP A 53 12.14 14.62 6.24
C ASP A 53 10.91 15.55 6.15
N GLY A 54 10.09 15.49 7.19
CA GLY A 54 8.90 16.32 7.37
C GLY A 54 7.91 16.29 6.20
N TRP A 55 7.66 17.46 5.60
CA TRP A 55 6.62 17.66 4.59
C TRP A 55 7.01 17.11 3.20
N LEU A 56 8.30 16.88 2.94
CA LEU A 56 8.78 16.42 1.63
C LEU A 56 8.20 15.05 1.25
N THR A 57 8.04 14.14 2.22
CA THR A 57 7.38 12.84 1.99
C THR A 57 5.96 12.99 1.46
N TYR A 58 5.21 14.02 1.89
CA TYR A 58 3.87 14.26 1.39
C TYR A 58 3.86 14.79 -0.05
N ILE A 59 4.89 15.54 -0.46
CA ILE A 59 5.05 15.97 -1.86
C ILE A 59 5.26 14.75 -2.75
N TRP A 60 6.18 13.86 -2.35
CA TRP A 60 6.44 12.61 -3.07
C TRP A 60 5.18 11.76 -3.20
N LEU A 61 4.34 11.69 -2.19
CA LEU A 61 3.06 10.98 -2.29
C LEU A 61 2.05 11.71 -3.18
N SER A 62 1.99 13.05 -3.10
CA SER A 62 1.00 13.86 -3.81
C SER A 62 1.24 13.95 -5.32
N ILE A 63 2.49 13.92 -5.78
CA ILE A 63 2.82 14.04 -7.21
C ILE A 63 2.22 12.90 -8.05
N HIS A 64 2.07 11.71 -7.46
CA HIS A 64 1.53 10.52 -8.13
C HIS A 64 0.00 10.53 -8.23
N PHE A 65 -0.68 11.20 -7.29
CA PHE A 65 -2.12 11.46 -7.41
C PHE A 65 -2.40 12.35 -8.63
N SER A 66 -1.63 13.41 -8.83
CA SER A 66 -1.85 14.42 -9.87
C SER A 66 -1.72 13.88 -11.30
N TRP A 67 -0.79 12.94 -11.55
CA TRP A 67 -0.54 12.41 -12.90
C TRP A 67 -1.70 11.53 -13.40
N SER A 68 -2.45 10.91 -12.47
CA SER A 68 -3.45 9.89 -12.81
C SER A 68 -4.83 10.45 -13.18
N PHE A 69 -5.04 11.77 -13.06
CA PHE A 69 -6.33 12.42 -13.29
C PHE A 69 -6.65 12.75 -14.76
N ASN A 70 -5.77 12.44 -15.73
CA ASN A 70 -6.06 12.70 -17.14
C ASN A 70 -6.33 11.41 -17.96
N PRO A 71 -7.55 10.86 -17.93
CA PRO A 71 -7.95 9.70 -18.73
C PRO A 71 -8.11 10.00 -20.23
N TYR A 72 -8.04 11.28 -20.64
CA TYR A 72 -8.14 11.70 -22.04
C TYR A 72 -6.78 11.79 -22.75
N ALA A 73 -5.67 11.65 -22.03
CA ALA A 73 -4.35 11.55 -22.63
C ALA A 73 -4.20 10.19 -23.36
N GLY A 74 -4.61 10.15 -24.64
CA GLY A 74 -4.49 8.97 -25.50
C GLY A 74 -5.74 8.09 -25.57
N TYR A 75 -6.96 8.67 -25.50
CA TYR A 75 -8.20 7.92 -25.68
C TYR A 75 -8.19 7.14 -27.01
N ILE A 76 -8.20 5.80 -26.93
CA ILE A 76 -8.32 4.89 -28.07
C ILE A 76 -9.79 4.55 -28.21
N GLU A 77 -10.39 4.82 -29.37
CA GLU A 77 -11.76 4.38 -29.66
C GLU A 77 -11.86 2.85 -29.49
N ASP A 78 -12.85 2.39 -28.75
CA ASP A 78 -13.06 0.97 -28.48
C ASP A 78 -13.71 0.29 -29.69
N VAL A 79 -12.98 0.19 -30.81
CA VAL A 79 -13.50 -0.26 -32.12
C VAL A 79 -13.94 -1.74 -32.09
N ASN A 80 -13.74 -2.48 -31.00
CA ASN A 80 -14.10 -3.90 -30.92
C ASN A 80 -14.62 -4.37 -29.54
N LYS A 81 -15.11 -3.47 -28.68
CA LYS A 81 -15.49 -3.79 -27.28
C LYS A 81 -14.36 -4.48 -26.48
N ARG A 82 -13.11 -4.21 -26.84
CA ARG A 82 -11.90 -4.74 -26.20
C ARG A 82 -11.03 -3.57 -25.80
N TYR A 83 -11.23 -3.11 -24.58
CA TYR A 83 -10.36 -2.15 -23.93
C TYR A 83 -9.04 -2.83 -23.53
N ILE A 84 -7.93 -2.42 -24.13
CA ILE A 84 -6.58 -2.87 -23.78
C ILE A 84 -5.74 -1.64 -23.47
N SER A 85 -5.28 -1.52 -22.22
CA SER A 85 -4.33 -0.48 -21.81
C SER A 85 -2.91 -1.04 -21.75
N ILE A 86 -2.14 -0.78 -22.80
CA ILE A 86 -0.72 -1.17 -22.88
C ILE A 86 0.09 -0.48 -21.77
N ILE A 87 -0.22 0.78 -21.48
CA ILE A 87 0.46 1.57 -20.43
C ILE A 87 0.25 0.92 -19.06
N HIS A 88 -0.98 0.52 -18.73
CA HIS A 88 -1.28 -0.13 -17.44
C HIS A 88 -0.61 -1.51 -17.33
N THR A 89 -0.60 -2.27 -18.42
CA THR A 89 0.07 -3.58 -18.47
C THR A 89 1.59 -3.44 -18.29
N PHE A 90 2.19 -2.47 -18.98
CA PHE A 90 3.61 -2.17 -18.87
C PHE A 90 3.99 -1.68 -17.47
N HIS A 91 3.21 -0.75 -16.90
CA HIS A 91 3.39 -0.28 -15.52
C HIS A 91 3.35 -1.45 -14.53
N ASN A 92 2.32 -2.30 -14.60
CA ASN A 92 2.19 -3.44 -13.69
C ASN A 92 3.35 -4.43 -13.80
N LEU A 93 3.82 -4.70 -15.02
CA LEU A 93 4.98 -5.57 -15.24
C LEU A 93 6.27 -4.94 -14.68
N CYS A 94 6.50 -3.65 -14.95
CA CYS A 94 7.65 -2.92 -14.44
C CYS A 94 7.68 -2.91 -12.92
N ILE A 95 6.57 -2.58 -12.26
CA ILE A 95 6.48 -2.54 -10.80
C ILE A 95 6.68 -3.93 -10.19
N ALA A 96 6.03 -4.96 -10.74
CA ALA A 96 6.12 -6.33 -10.26
C ALA A 96 7.54 -6.91 -10.32
N VAL A 97 8.39 -6.43 -11.23
CA VAL A 97 9.78 -6.89 -11.37
C VAL A 97 10.77 -5.95 -10.65
N ALA A 98 10.61 -4.64 -10.79
CA ALA A 98 11.56 -3.65 -10.28
C ALA A 98 11.58 -3.62 -8.75
N ILE A 99 10.41 -3.67 -8.09
CA ILE A 99 10.35 -3.61 -6.62
C ILE A 99 11.08 -4.81 -5.99
N PRO A 100 10.78 -6.07 -6.36
CA PRO A 100 11.51 -7.22 -5.83
C PRO A 100 13.00 -7.19 -6.16
N ALA A 101 13.38 -6.74 -7.36
CA ALA A 101 14.78 -6.66 -7.77
C ALA A 101 15.57 -5.67 -6.90
N ILE A 102 15.03 -4.47 -6.67
CA ILE A 102 15.65 -3.47 -5.77
C ILE A 102 15.81 -4.08 -4.37
N TYR A 103 14.73 -4.62 -3.81
CA TYR A 103 14.76 -5.22 -2.48
C TYR A 103 15.73 -6.41 -2.36
N PHE A 104 15.91 -7.19 -3.43
CA PHE A 104 16.86 -8.30 -3.47
C PHE A 104 18.31 -7.80 -3.45
N ILE A 105 18.62 -6.76 -4.23
CA ILE A 105 19.93 -6.09 -4.18
C ILE A 105 20.21 -5.60 -2.75
N PHE A 106 19.23 -4.97 -2.11
CA PHE A 106 19.35 -4.51 -0.72
C PHE A 106 19.53 -5.65 0.28
N PHE A 107 18.83 -6.77 0.08
CA PHE A 107 19.00 -7.96 0.92
C PHE A 107 20.44 -8.48 0.83
N VAL A 108 21.04 -8.54 -0.36
CA VAL A 108 22.44 -8.93 -0.54
C VAL A 108 23.39 -7.95 0.17
N ILE A 109 23.18 -6.64 0.03
CA ILE A 109 23.98 -5.62 0.73
C ILE A 109 23.90 -5.81 2.25
N LEU A 110 22.69 -6.09 2.79
CA LEU A 110 22.49 -6.35 4.21
C LEU A 110 23.22 -7.61 4.69
N LEU A 111 23.22 -8.69 3.90
CA LEU A 111 23.96 -9.91 4.24
C LEU A 111 25.47 -9.67 4.28
N ILE A 112 26.00 -8.83 3.40
CA ILE A 112 27.41 -8.45 3.39
C ILE A 112 27.73 -7.61 4.63
N LYS A 113 26.90 -6.61 4.95
CA LYS A 113 27.12 -5.70 6.09
C LYS A 113 26.97 -6.40 7.44
N GLU A 114 26.03 -7.34 7.58
CA GLU A 114 25.79 -8.09 8.81
C GLU A 114 27.02 -8.90 9.25
N LYS A 115 27.80 -9.44 8.31
CA LYS A 115 29.05 -10.17 8.62
C LYS A 115 30.11 -9.28 9.29
N ALA A 116 30.01 -7.95 9.14
CA ALA A 116 30.93 -6.97 9.71
C ALA A 116 30.37 -6.27 10.98
N THR A 117 29.10 -6.49 11.33
CA THR A 117 28.39 -5.71 12.36
C THR A 117 28.42 -6.39 13.74
N VAL A 118 28.93 -5.67 14.75
CA VAL A 118 29.00 -6.12 16.15
C VAL A 118 27.88 -5.54 17.04
N ARG A 119 27.32 -4.36 16.69
CA ARG A 119 26.31 -3.66 17.52
C ARG A 119 24.93 -4.33 17.48
N GLN A 120 24.25 -4.35 18.63
CA GLN A 120 22.94 -4.99 18.81
C GLN A 120 21.80 -4.23 18.09
N ASP A 121 21.83 -2.90 18.09
CA ASP A 121 20.81 -2.08 17.42
C ASP A 121 20.83 -2.26 15.89
N GLU A 122 22.02 -2.34 15.30
CA GLU A 122 22.18 -2.60 13.86
C GLU A 122 21.69 -4.00 13.48
N ARG A 123 21.87 -5.00 14.35
CA ARG A 123 21.32 -6.35 14.17
C ARG A 123 19.79 -6.37 14.24
N LYS A 124 19.19 -5.61 15.16
CA LYS A 124 17.71 -5.46 15.24
C LYS A 124 17.17 -4.81 13.96
N ILE A 125 17.79 -3.74 13.48
CA ILE A 125 17.43 -3.08 12.22
C ILE A 125 17.56 -4.05 11.04
N SER A 126 18.67 -4.78 10.92
CA SER A 126 18.87 -5.77 9.85
C SER A 126 17.77 -6.86 9.86
N ARG A 127 17.39 -7.38 11.03
CA ARG A 127 16.31 -8.36 11.15
C ARG A 127 14.96 -7.82 10.68
N LEU A 128 14.61 -6.59 11.08
CA LEU A 128 13.38 -5.91 10.63
C LEU A 128 13.35 -5.79 9.10
N GLN A 129 14.48 -5.40 8.50
CA GLN A 129 14.60 -5.24 7.04
C GLN A 129 14.49 -6.57 6.29
N LYS A 130 15.10 -7.64 6.80
CA LYS A 130 14.93 -9.00 6.23
C LYS A 130 13.47 -9.46 6.26
N MET A 131 12.75 -9.18 7.35
CA MET A 131 11.32 -9.49 7.42
C MET A 131 10.53 -8.68 6.40
N MET A 132 10.84 -7.40 6.24
CA MET A 132 10.20 -6.55 5.23
C MET A 132 10.49 -7.01 3.79
N PHE A 133 11.70 -7.53 3.51
CA PHE A 133 12.01 -8.16 2.22
C PHE A 133 11.07 -9.34 1.93
N VAL A 134 10.91 -10.24 2.90
CA VAL A 134 10.01 -11.40 2.76
C VAL A 134 8.57 -10.96 2.52
N GLN A 135 8.12 -9.91 3.22
CA GLN A 135 6.78 -9.35 3.04
C GLN A 135 6.55 -8.88 1.60
N ILE A 136 7.52 -8.17 1.03
CA ILE A 136 7.40 -7.58 -0.30
C ILE A 136 7.50 -8.63 -1.40
N LEU A 137 8.32 -9.67 -1.19
CA LEU A 137 8.35 -10.83 -2.08
C LEU A 137 6.99 -11.54 -2.13
N VAL A 138 6.33 -11.71 -0.97
CA VAL A 138 4.98 -12.29 -0.91
C VAL A 138 3.95 -11.42 -1.62
N ILE A 139 3.94 -10.10 -1.33
CA ILE A 139 2.98 -9.16 -1.93
C ILE A 139 3.17 -9.06 -3.45
N SER A 140 4.41 -8.91 -3.93
CA SER A 140 4.71 -8.85 -5.37
C SER A 140 4.33 -10.13 -6.11
N SER A 141 4.50 -11.30 -5.48
CA SER A 141 4.05 -12.59 -6.05
C SER A 141 2.53 -12.63 -6.21
N LEU A 142 1.78 -12.14 -5.21
CA LEU A 142 0.32 -12.02 -5.30
C LEU A 142 -0.11 -11.03 -6.40
N ASN A 143 0.57 -9.89 -6.51
CA ASN A 143 0.36 -8.90 -7.58
C ASN A 143 0.61 -9.49 -8.97
N LEU A 144 1.66 -10.29 -9.12
CA LEU A 144 1.97 -10.96 -10.39
C LEU A 144 0.88 -11.97 -10.77
N VAL A 145 0.39 -12.75 -9.81
CA VAL A 145 -0.68 -13.73 -10.05
C VAL A 145 -1.98 -13.00 -10.44
N ALA A 146 -2.39 -11.99 -9.68
CA ALA A 146 -3.59 -11.21 -10.00
C ALA A 146 -3.46 -10.53 -11.36
N GLY A 147 -2.35 -9.82 -11.60
CA GLY A 147 -2.09 -9.14 -12.88
C GLY A 147 -2.14 -10.11 -14.06
N SER A 148 -1.54 -11.29 -13.93
CA SER A 148 -1.56 -12.33 -14.98
C SER A 148 -2.98 -12.82 -15.27
N VAL A 149 -3.80 -13.00 -14.23
CA VAL A 149 -5.21 -13.39 -14.38
C VAL A 149 -6.03 -12.28 -15.08
N TYR A 150 -5.83 -11.00 -14.72
CA TYR A 150 -6.50 -9.88 -15.39
C TYR A 150 -6.07 -9.71 -16.86
N VAL A 151 -4.80 -9.94 -17.18
CA VAL A 151 -4.32 -9.97 -18.56
C VAL A 151 -5.01 -11.10 -19.32
N TYR A 152 -5.09 -12.30 -18.75
CA TYR A 152 -5.79 -13.43 -19.37
C TYR A 152 -7.26 -13.10 -19.66
N MET A 153 -7.98 -12.50 -18.71
CA MET A 153 -9.37 -12.06 -18.89
C MET A 153 -9.56 -11.00 -19.98
N SER A 154 -8.53 -10.19 -20.25
CA SER A 154 -8.58 -9.16 -21.29
C SER A 154 -8.49 -9.75 -22.71
N TYR A 155 -7.89 -10.94 -22.87
CA TYR A 155 -7.69 -11.56 -24.19
C TYR A 155 -8.67 -12.69 -24.50
N PHE A 156 -9.16 -13.40 -23.48
CA PHE A 156 -10.01 -14.58 -23.65
C PHE A 156 -11.38 -14.38 -22.97
N VAL A 157 -12.41 -15.03 -23.51
CA VAL A 157 -13.71 -15.11 -22.84
C VAL A 157 -13.57 -16.08 -21.67
N VAL A 158 -13.87 -15.61 -20.46
CA VAL A 158 -13.65 -16.35 -19.21
C VAL A 158 -14.96 -16.73 -18.54
N ASN A 159 -14.94 -17.78 -17.71
CA ASN A 159 -16.08 -18.17 -16.90
C ASN A 159 -16.22 -17.28 -15.65
N ASP A 160 -17.42 -17.26 -15.07
CA ASP A 160 -17.71 -16.46 -13.87
C ASP A 160 -16.81 -16.82 -12.68
N LEU A 161 -16.44 -18.10 -12.53
CA LEU A 161 -15.55 -18.56 -11.45
C LEU A 161 -14.17 -17.88 -11.48
N LEU A 162 -13.58 -17.73 -12.67
CA LEU A 162 -12.29 -17.08 -12.79
C LEU A 162 -12.41 -15.59 -12.43
N ILE A 163 -13.51 -14.93 -12.81
CA ILE A 163 -13.79 -13.53 -12.45
C ILE A 163 -13.85 -13.36 -10.92
N TYR A 164 -14.58 -14.24 -10.23
CA TYR A 164 -14.64 -14.21 -8.76
C TYR A 164 -13.26 -14.43 -8.13
N PHE A 165 -12.48 -15.36 -8.68
CA PHE A 165 -11.12 -15.60 -8.19
C PHE A 165 -10.20 -14.39 -8.40
N ALA A 166 -10.27 -13.71 -9.53
CA ALA A 166 -9.47 -12.50 -9.78
C ALA A 166 -9.82 -11.36 -8.82
N GLN A 167 -11.11 -11.11 -8.60
CA GLN A 167 -11.57 -10.10 -7.65
C GLN A 167 -11.17 -10.45 -6.21
N PHE A 168 -11.23 -11.75 -5.86
CA PHE A 168 -10.73 -12.24 -4.59
C PHE A 168 -9.22 -11.95 -4.44
N CYS A 169 -8.39 -12.34 -5.41
CA CYS A 169 -6.95 -12.06 -5.39
C CYS A 169 -6.66 -10.55 -5.29
N TRP A 170 -7.36 -9.73 -6.06
CA TRP A 170 -7.26 -8.27 -6.01
C TRP A 170 -7.58 -7.71 -4.61
N PHE A 171 -8.68 -8.14 -4.00
CA PHE A 171 -9.04 -7.68 -2.66
C PHE A 171 -7.97 -8.05 -1.62
N HIS A 172 -7.40 -9.25 -1.74
CA HIS A 172 -6.40 -9.75 -0.79
C HIS A 172 -5.04 -9.06 -0.94
N ILE A 173 -4.70 -8.55 -2.13
CA ILE A 173 -3.51 -7.73 -2.35
C ILE A 173 -3.52 -6.51 -1.42
N HIS A 174 -4.64 -5.82 -1.28
CA HIS A 174 -4.76 -4.64 -0.41
C HIS A 174 -5.09 -5.00 1.05
N GLY A 175 -5.78 -6.12 1.29
CA GLY A 175 -6.25 -6.52 2.62
C GLY A 175 -5.21 -7.24 3.49
N PHE A 176 -4.26 -7.95 2.88
CA PHE A 176 -3.26 -8.73 3.63
C PHE A 176 -2.03 -7.97 4.14
N PRO A 177 -1.52 -6.88 3.53
CA PRO A 177 -0.33 -6.20 4.04
C PRO A 177 -0.41 -5.81 5.53
N PRO A 178 -1.52 -5.27 6.07
CA PRO A 178 -1.65 -5.00 7.51
C PRO A 178 -1.56 -6.27 8.38
N VAL A 179 -2.19 -7.36 7.93
CA VAL A 179 -2.16 -8.65 8.63
C VAL A 179 -0.75 -9.22 8.64
N ILE A 180 -0.07 -9.18 7.48
CA ILE A 180 1.31 -9.60 7.29
C ILE A 180 2.25 -8.78 8.19
N TYR A 181 2.05 -7.46 8.28
CA TYR A 181 2.83 -6.59 9.18
C TYR A 181 2.61 -6.96 10.65
N LEU A 182 1.37 -7.16 11.08
CA LEU A 182 1.05 -7.55 12.46
C LEU A 182 1.61 -8.92 12.82
N VAL A 183 1.58 -9.89 11.91
CA VAL A 183 2.11 -11.25 12.16
C VAL A 183 3.63 -11.22 12.27
N LEU A 184 4.31 -10.58 11.32
CA LEU A 184 5.77 -10.71 11.14
C LEU A 184 6.60 -9.61 11.83
N ASN A 185 6.00 -8.48 12.24
CA ASN A 185 6.74 -7.38 12.87
C ASN A 185 6.32 -7.18 14.33
N GLN A 186 7.18 -7.62 15.25
CA GLN A 186 6.95 -7.50 16.68
C GLN A 186 6.87 -6.03 17.14
N THR A 187 7.70 -5.13 16.58
CA THR A 187 7.67 -3.70 16.94
C THR A 187 6.31 -3.09 16.63
N ILE A 188 5.79 -3.32 15.42
CA ILE A 188 4.46 -2.82 15.02
C ILE A 188 3.37 -3.36 15.95
N ARG A 189 3.47 -4.65 16.32
CA ARG A 189 2.52 -5.27 17.24
C ARG A 189 2.54 -4.62 18.62
N ASP A 190 3.72 -4.31 19.13
CA ASP A 190 3.89 -3.68 20.44
C ASP A 190 3.41 -2.22 20.42
N ASP A 191 3.69 -1.47 19.36
CA ASP A 191 3.18 -0.11 19.15
C ASP A 191 1.64 -0.10 19.04
N CYS A 192 1.05 -1.03 18.27
CA CYS A 192 -0.40 -1.18 18.18
C CYS A 192 -1.04 -1.49 19.53
N LYS A 193 -0.43 -2.36 20.34
CA LYS A 193 -0.90 -2.65 21.70
C LYS A 193 -0.88 -1.40 22.58
N GLN A 194 0.21 -0.62 22.54
CA GLN A 194 0.32 0.62 23.31
C GLN A 194 -0.72 1.66 22.88
N MET A 195 -0.98 1.76 21.59
CA MET A 195 -1.99 2.68 21.06
C MET A 195 -3.40 2.29 21.53
N ILE A 196 -3.75 0.99 21.50
CA ILE A 196 -5.03 0.47 22.01
C ILE A 196 -5.16 0.73 23.52
N LEU A 197 -4.11 0.44 24.30
CA LEU A 197 -4.12 0.69 25.75
C LEU A 197 -4.26 2.18 26.08
N THR A 198 -3.65 3.06 25.29
CA THR A 198 -3.79 4.51 25.42
C THR A 198 -5.22 4.97 25.11
N ILE A 199 -5.87 4.39 24.11
CA ILE A 199 -7.28 4.71 23.79
C ILE A 199 -8.20 4.25 24.93
N ILE A 200 -8.03 3.03 25.42
CA ILE A 200 -8.84 2.47 26.52
C ILE A 200 -8.66 3.30 27.80
N SER A 201 -7.43 3.67 28.15
CA SER A 201 -7.16 4.49 29.33
C SER A 201 -7.72 5.91 29.21
N ARG A 202 -7.74 6.51 28.00
CA ARG A 202 -8.40 7.79 27.74
C ARG A 202 -9.92 7.69 27.92
N GLU A 203 -10.56 6.65 27.40
CA GLU A 203 -12.00 6.36 27.58
C GLU A 203 -12.37 6.22 29.07
N GLN A 204 -11.56 5.47 29.84
CA GLN A 204 -11.74 5.31 31.29
C GLN A 204 -11.60 6.65 32.02
N THR A 205 -10.58 7.44 31.69
CA THR A 205 -10.37 8.77 32.31
C THR A 205 -11.53 9.73 32.01
N PHE A 206 -12.08 9.69 30.80
CA PHE A 206 -13.21 10.52 30.39
C PHE A 206 -14.48 10.13 31.15
N THR A 207 -14.71 8.83 31.31
CA THR A 207 -15.85 8.28 32.07
C THR A 207 -15.79 8.68 33.55
N ILE A 208 -14.61 8.59 34.17
CA ILE A 208 -14.38 8.98 35.57
C ILE A 208 -14.61 10.49 35.76
N LYS A 209 -14.08 11.33 34.87
CA LYS A 209 -14.31 12.79 34.92
C LYS A 209 -15.80 13.15 34.79
N LYS A 210 -16.52 12.48 33.89
CA LYS A 210 -17.96 12.67 33.71
C LYS A 210 -18.75 12.26 34.95
N ALA A 211 -18.43 11.11 35.55
CA ALA A 211 -19.05 10.64 36.79
C ALA A 211 -18.77 11.58 37.98
N SER A 212 -17.52 12.07 38.10
CA SER A 212 -17.14 13.04 39.13
C SER A 212 -17.88 14.38 38.99
N ALA A 213 -17.99 14.92 37.77
CA ALA A 213 -18.74 16.14 37.48
C ALA A 213 -20.25 16.03 37.75
N LEU A 214 -20.84 14.86 37.47
CA LEU A 214 -22.23 14.55 37.82
C LEU A 214 -22.44 14.46 39.34
N SER A 215 -21.46 13.93 40.09
CA SER A 215 -21.54 13.83 41.55
C SER A 215 -21.35 15.16 42.29
N THR A 216 -20.67 16.13 41.68
CA THR A 216 -20.39 17.46 42.28
C THR A 216 -21.38 18.55 41.85
N GLY A 217 -22.40 18.23 41.05
CA GLY A 217 -23.44 19.19 40.62
C GLY A 217 -22.94 20.29 39.66
N ALA A 218 -21.72 20.17 39.14
CA ALA A 218 -21.15 21.15 38.22
C ALA A 218 -21.69 20.94 36.80
N LYS A 219 -22.54 21.86 36.33
CA LYS A 219 -22.98 21.92 34.92
C LYS A 219 -21.76 22.09 34.01
N ILE A 220 -21.45 21.08 33.21
CA ILE A 220 -20.45 21.18 32.14
C ILE A 220 -21.05 22.09 31.05
N SER A 221 -20.60 23.33 30.99
CA SER A 221 -20.87 24.23 29.85
C SER A 221 -19.98 23.80 28.69
N VAL A 222 -20.59 23.14 27.69
CA VAL A 222 -19.94 22.77 26.43
C VAL A 222 -19.81 24.04 25.57
N LYS A 223 -18.59 24.40 25.20
CA LYS A 223 -18.26 25.26 24.05
C LYS A 223 -17.29 24.49 23.17
#